data_AF-A0A5W3ES80-F1
#
_entry.id   AF-A0A5W3ES80-F1
#
_cell.length_a   1.000
_cell.length_b   1.000
_cell.length_c   1.000
_cell.angle_alpha   90.00
_cell.angle_beta   90.00
_cell.angle_gamma   90.00
#
_symmetry.space_group_name_H-M   'P 1'
#
loop_
_entity.id
_entity.type
_entity.pdbx_description
1 polymer ?
#
loop_
_entity_poly.entity_id
_entity_poly.type
_entity_poly.pdbx_seq_one_letter_code
_entity_poly.pdbx_strand_id
1 'polypeptide(L)'
;MKSILIHNFTKRKLHLVDRFLRKSKLYNVHAIVAGEDFTDEIQSLLIKYGLNVMIPVYCVEKGHESVAEIEKRNPGFEKRLLAYPRHKIELLRHSIDEASPESLVALGLSFPRMRIRNLRSNNPVDAYYTERQIFEEHLLPQLEEEEQHNISLLWAGNLDQDFQMLDFGLLLELGLIEEDECLLLTKA
;
A
#
# COMPACT_ATOMS: atom_id res chain seq x y z
N MET A 1 17.25 13.11 1.69
CA MET A 1 15.97 13.44 2.33
C MET A 1 15.12 12.19 2.31
N LYS A 2 14.48 11.82 3.43
CA LYS A 2 13.56 10.67 3.46
C LYS A 2 12.34 10.96 2.58
N SER A 3 11.79 9.93 1.96
CA SER A 3 10.55 10.03 1.19
C SER A 3 9.39 10.38 2.12
N ILE A 4 8.38 11.10 1.64
CA ILE A 4 7.16 11.37 2.43
C ILE A 4 6.19 10.21 2.21
N LEU A 5 5.53 9.74 3.26
CA LEU A 5 4.49 8.72 3.19
C LEU A 5 3.18 9.28 3.75
N ILE A 6 2.19 9.43 2.87
CA ILE A 6 0.86 9.88 3.21
C ILE A 6 0.01 8.64 3.52
N HIS A 7 -0.64 8.61 4.67
CA HIS A 7 -1.60 7.57 5.03
C HIS A 7 -2.93 8.17 5.50
N ASN A 8 -3.93 7.31 5.76
CA ASN A 8 -5.28 7.69 6.19
C ASN A 8 -6.05 8.56 5.18
N PHE A 9 -5.75 8.46 3.88
CA PHE A 9 -6.64 9.01 2.86
C PHE A 9 -7.64 7.95 2.39
N THR A 10 -8.86 8.38 2.07
CA THR A 10 -9.95 7.51 1.64
C THR A 10 -10.55 8.03 0.35
N LYS A 11 -11.18 7.16 -0.43
CA LYS A 11 -11.84 7.57 -1.69
C LYS A 11 -12.89 8.67 -1.50
N ARG A 12 -13.54 8.71 -0.32
CA ARG A 12 -14.59 9.69 0.00
C ARG A 12 -14.09 11.14 0.02
N LYS A 13 -12.78 11.34 0.25
CA LYS A 13 -12.15 12.67 0.38
C LYS A 13 -11.18 12.99 -0.76
N LEU A 14 -11.32 12.31 -1.91
CA LEU A 14 -10.46 12.47 -3.09
C LEU A 14 -10.23 13.92 -3.52
N HIS A 15 -11.27 14.75 -3.50
CA HIS A 15 -11.19 16.17 -3.88
C HIS A 15 -10.27 16.98 -2.93
N LEU A 16 -10.27 16.66 -1.63
CA LEU A 16 -9.38 17.29 -0.64
C LEU A 16 -7.94 16.82 -0.84
N VAL A 17 -7.73 15.54 -1.16
CA VAL A 17 -6.40 15.00 -1.47
C VAL A 17 -5.83 15.68 -2.72
N ASP A 18 -6.61 15.82 -3.80
CA ASP A 18 -6.19 16.54 -5.02
C ASP A 18 -5.76 17.97 -4.71
N ARG A 19 -6.56 18.69 -3.93
CA ARG A 19 -6.26 20.06 -3.50
C ARG A 19 -4.98 20.13 -2.68
N PHE A 20 -4.84 19.25 -1.68
CA PHE A 20 -3.66 19.19 -0.82
C PHE A 20 -2.38 18.96 -1.63
N LEU A 21 -2.38 17.98 -2.53
CA LEU A 21 -1.23 17.66 -3.39
C LEU A 21 -0.89 18.81 -4.33
N ARG A 22 -1.89 19.47 -4.90
CA ARG A 22 -1.70 20.64 -5.77
C ARG A 22 -1.04 21.82 -5.04
N LYS A 23 -1.44 22.09 -3.79
CA LYS A 23 -0.93 23.22 -2.99
C LYS A 23 0.47 22.96 -2.44
N SER A 24 0.69 21.76 -1.92
CA SER A 24 1.90 21.41 -1.16
C SER A 24 3.15 21.17 -2.02
N LYS A 25 2.97 20.85 -3.32
CA LYS A 25 4.08 20.62 -4.28
C LYS A 25 5.16 19.66 -3.74
N LEU A 26 4.72 18.62 -3.06
CA LEU A 26 5.62 17.64 -2.45
C LEU A 26 6.32 16.80 -3.53
N TYR A 27 7.56 16.40 -3.25
CA TYR A 27 8.36 15.53 -4.11
C TYR A 27 8.61 14.18 -3.44
N ASN A 28 8.73 13.12 -4.25
CA ASN A 28 9.03 11.75 -3.78
C ASN A 28 8.08 11.28 -2.68
N VAL A 29 6.79 11.25 -3.03
CA VAL A 29 5.70 10.94 -2.12
C VAL A 29 5.19 9.52 -2.38
N HIS A 30 5.01 8.79 -1.30
CA HIS A 30 4.35 7.50 -1.24
C HIS A 30 2.98 7.67 -0.58
N ALA A 31 2.04 6.81 -0.95
CA ALA A 31 0.68 6.86 -0.46
C ALA A 31 0.21 5.45 -0.08
N ILE A 32 -0.28 5.25 1.14
CA ILE A 32 -0.94 4.00 1.54
C ILE A 32 -2.40 4.03 1.12
N VAL A 33 -2.79 3.20 0.15
CA VAL A 33 -4.18 3.03 -0.30
C VAL A 33 -4.68 1.67 0.17
N ALA A 34 -5.80 1.61 0.90
CA ALA A 34 -6.46 0.33 1.17
C ALA A 34 -6.92 -0.33 -0.13
N GLY A 35 -6.80 -1.65 -0.26
CA GLY A 35 -7.15 -2.36 -1.50
C GLY A 35 -8.59 -2.11 -1.98
N GLU A 36 -9.53 -1.90 -1.05
CA GLU A 36 -10.93 -1.58 -1.35
C GLU A 36 -11.17 -0.17 -1.93
N ASP A 37 -10.20 0.72 -1.74
CA ASP A 37 -10.20 2.09 -2.24
C ASP A 37 -9.32 2.25 -3.48
N PHE A 38 -8.60 1.22 -3.92
CA PHE A 38 -7.79 1.26 -5.14
C PHE A 38 -8.65 1.14 -6.41
N THR A 39 -9.34 2.24 -6.74
CA THR A 39 -10.23 2.40 -7.91
C THR A 39 -9.55 3.18 -9.04
N ASP A 40 -10.16 3.23 -10.23
CA ASP A 40 -9.65 3.98 -11.39
C ASP A 40 -9.52 5.49 -11.11
N GLU A 41 -10.39 6.04 -10.27
CA GLU A 41 -10.35 7.44 -9.83
C GLU A 41 -9.10 7.73 -8.99
N ILE A 42 -8.79 6.83 -8.03
CA ILE A 42 -7.59 6.91 -7.20
C ILE A 42 -6.34 6.71 -8.08
N GLN A 43 -6.34 5.75 -9.00
CA GLN A 43 -5.23 5.57 -9.94
C GLN A 43 -4.95 6.83 -10.76
N SER A 44 -6.01 7.46 -11.28
CA SER A 44 -5.89 8.71 -12.04
C SER A 44 -5.26 9.82 -11.21
N LEU A 45 -5.62 9.93 -9.92
CA LEU A 45 -5.01 10.88 -8.98
C LEU A 45 -3.53 10.56 -8.74
N LEU A 46 -3.19 9.31 -8.44
CA LEU A 46 -1.83 8.88 -8.16
C LEU A 46 -0.91 9.13 -9.36
N ILE A 47 -1.38 8.81 -10.58
CA ILE A 47 -0.65 9.04 -11.84
C ILE A 47 -0.47 10.55 -12.09
N LYS A 48 -1.53 11.35 -11.93
CA LYS A 48 -1.51 12.80 -12.13
C LYS A 48 -0.41 13.50 -11.30
N TYR A 49 -0.19 13.04 -10.07
CA TYR A 49 0.82 13.60 -9.18
C TYR A 49 2.11 12.77 -9.10
N GLY A 50 2.25 11.71 -9.90
CA GLY A 50 3.44 10.86 -9.95
C GLY A 50 3.76 10.10 -8.65
N LEU A 51 2.75 9.84 -7.82
CA LEU A 51 2.88 9.20 -6.52
C LEU A 51 3.26 7.73 -6.64
N ASN A 52 4.06 7.25 -5.68
CA ASN A 52 4.24 5.83 -5.45
C ASN A 52 3.12 5.33 -4.52
N VAL A 53 2.66 4.11 -4.69
CA VAL A 53 1.55 3.55 -3.92
C VAL A 53 1.97 2.29 -3.17
N MET A 54 1.52 2.18 -1.94
CA MET A 54 1.68 1.00 -1.09
C MET A 54 0.28 0.48 -0.77
N ILE A 55 0.00 -0.77 -1.08
CA ILE A 55 -1.34 -1.36 -0.88
C ILE A 55 -1.26 -2.47 0.16
N PRO A 56 -1.94 -2.33 1.32
CA PRO A 56 -2.04 -3.39 2.31
C PRO A 56 -2.69 -4.64 1.69
N VAL A 57 -1.92 -5.72 1.60
CA VAL A 57 -2.38 -7.03 1.14
C VAL A 57 -1.64 -8.09 1.93
N TYR A 58 -2.38 -8.90 2.70
CA TYR A 58 -1.81 -9.91 3.58
C TYR A 58 -1.47 -11.22 2.85
N CYS A 59 -2.39 -11.73 2.04
CA CYS A 59 -2.20 -12.94 1.26
C CYS A 59 -3.15 -12.99 0.06
N VAL A 60 -3.21 -14.12 -0.66
CA VAL A 60 -4.09 -14.27 -1.83
C VAL A 60 -5.53 -14.66 -1.43
N GLU A 61 -5.70 -15.65 -0.55
CA GLU A 61 -7.03 -16.26 -0.34
C GLU A 61 -7.71 -15.92 1.00
N LYS A 62 -6.95 -15.89 2.11
CA LYS A 62 -7.52 -15.90 3.47
C LYS A 62 -7.30 -14.60 4.24
N GLY A 63 -8.30 -14.20 5.02
CA GLY A 63 -8.25 -13.01 5.86
C GLY A 63 -8.78 -11.76 5.15
N HIS A 64 -9.11 -10.74 5.93
CA HIS A 64 -9.81 -9.54 5.43
C HIS A 64 -9.01 -8.79 4.35
N GLU A 65 -7.69 -8.74 4.48
CA GLU A 65 -6.78 -8.10 3.52
C GLU A 65 -6.23 -9.09 2.49
N SER A 66 -6.91 -10.20 2.23
CA SER A 66 -6.56 -11.08 1.12
C SER A 66 -7.00 -10.50 -0.22
N VAL A 67 -6.30 -10.84 -1.30
CA VAL A 67 -6.70 -10.48 -2.67
C VAL A 67 -8.14 -10.90 -2.93
N ALA A 68 -8.51 -12.13 -2.58
CA ALA A 68 -9.84 -12.67 -2.79
C ALA A 68 -10.94 -11.89 -2.03
N GLU A 69 -10.68 -11.49 -0.78
CA GLU A 69 -11.63 -10.70 0.00
C GLU A 69 -11.71 -9.24 -0.48
N ILE A 70 -10.59 -8.66 -0.88
CA ILE A 70 -10.56 -7.31 -1.48
C ILE A 70 -11.31 -7.31 -2.81
N GLU A 71 -11.12 -8.32 -3.65
CA GLU A 71 -11.79 -8.46 -4.96
C GLU A 71 -13.32 -8.49 -4.81
N LYS A 72 -13.85 -9.11 -3.74
CA LYS A 72 -15.29 -9.08 -3.42
C LYS A 72 -15.79 -7.66 -3.13
N ARG A 73 -14.99 -6.84 -2.43
CA ARG A 73 -15.36 -5.46 -2.04
C ARG A 73 -15.04 -4.43 -3.13
N ASN A 74 -14.08 -4.73 -4.00
CA ASN A 74 -13.59 -3.88 -5.08
C ASN A 74 -13.31 -4.70 -6.34
N PRO A 75 -14.35 -5.11 -7.11
CA PRO A 75 -14.18 -5.95 -8.29
C PRO A 75 -13.22 -5.36 -9.33
N GLY A 76 -12.38 -6.20 -9.91
CA GLY A 76 -11.30 -5.85 -10.83
C GLY A 76 -10.03 -5.35 -10.14
N PHE A 77 -9.87 -5.54 -8.82
CA PHE A 77 -8.73 -5.06 -8.06
C PHE A 77 -7.43 -5.74 -8.51
N GLU A 78 -7.43 -7.07 -8.65
CA GLU A 78 -6.26 -7.81 -9.13
C GLU A 78 -5.82 -7.34 -10.53
N LYS A 79 -6.78 -7.18 -11.44
CA LYS A 79 -6.53 -6.66 -12.79
C LYS A 79 -5.92 -5.24 -12.75
N ARG A 80 -6.44 -4.39 -11.85
CA ARG A 80 -5.95 -3.02 -11.64
C ARG A 80 -4.53 -3.00 -11.08
N LEU A 81 -4.21 -3.88 -10.13
CA LEU A 81 -2.85 -4.05 -9.60
C LEU A 81 -1.86 -4.41 -10.72
N LEU A 82 -2.20 -5.41 -11.54
CA LEU A 82 -1.34 -5.92 -12.60
C LEU A 82 -1.13 -4.91 -13.75
N ALA A 83 -2.13 -4.06 -14.01
CA ALA A 83 -2.04 -3.01 -15.01
C ALA A 83 -1.26 -1.77 -14.56
N TYR A 84 -1.10 -1.57 -13.25
CA TYR A 84 -0.42 -0.38 -12.72
C TYR A 84 1.11 -0.46 -12.93
N PRO A 85 1.81 0.67 -13.12
CA PRO A 85 3.26 0.65 -13.32
C PRO A 85 4.01 0.00 -12.14
N ARG A 86 4.67 -1.14 -12.39
CA ARG A 86 5.32 -1.97 -11.34
C ARG A 86 6.34 -1.23 -10.47
N HIS A 87 7.07 -0.29 -11.04
CA HIS A 87 8.06 0.52 -10.31
C HIS A 87 7.43 1.63 -9.44
N LYS A 88 6.11 1.78 -9.48
CA LYS A 88 5.33 2.74 -8.70
C LYS A 88 4.45 2.09 -7.64
N ILE A 89 4.40 0.76 -7.56
CA ILE A 89 3.52 0.03 -6.64
C ILE A 89 4.30 -0.98 -5.80
N GLU A 90 4.00 -0.99 -4.50
CA GLU A 90 4.47 -2.00 -3.56
C GLU A 90 3.27 -2.62 -2.84
N LEU A 91 3.31 -3.93 -2.61
CA LEU A 91 2.38 -4.61 -1.69
C LEU A 91 2.93 -4.47 -0.28
N LEU A 92 2.08 -4.06 0.65
CA LEU A 92 2.44 -3.88 2.04
C LEU A 92 1.85 -5.02 2.86
N ARG A 93 2.71 -5.80 3.51
CA ARG A 93 2.29 -6.89 4.39
C ARG A 93 2.89 -6.68 5.77
N HIS A 94 2.16 -7.06 6.81
CA HIS A 94 2.68 -7.15 8.17
C HIS A 94 2.73 -8.62 8.56
N SER A 95 3.86 -9.06 9.11
CA SER A 95 3.92 -10.34 9.80
C SER A 95 2.95 -10.31 10.98
N ILE A 96 2.26 -11.42 11.20
CA ILE A 96 1.35 -11.60 12.34
C ILE A 96 2.02 -12.47 13.40
N ASP A 97 1.27 -12.83 14.44
CA ASP A 97 1.75 -13.63 15.57
C ASP A 97 2.16 -15.05 15.12
N GLU A 98 1.48 -15.62 14.12
CA GLU A 98 1.80 -16.91 13.49
C GLU A 98 2.57 -16.71 12.18
N ALA A 99 3.70 -17.40 12.02
CA ALA A 99 4.48 -17.35 10.79
C ALA A 99 3.65 -17.92 9.62
N SER A 100 3.59 -17.20 8.50
CA SER A 100 2.94 -17.68 7.27
C SER A 100 3.77 -17.31 6.02
N PRO A 101 5.01 -17.80 5.90
CA PRO A 101 5.89 -17.47 4.79
C PRO A 101 5.35 -17.94 3.43
N GLU A 102 4.45 -18.93 3.42
CA GLU A 102 3.73 -19.38 2.21
C GLU A 102 2.86 -18.27 1.61
N SER A 103 2.34 -17.36 2.45
CA SER A 103 1.57 -16.20 1.97
C SER A 103 2.44 -15.23 1.17
N LEU A 104 3.72 -15.08 1.54
CA LEU A 104 4.69 -14.27 0.79
C LEU A 104 5.00 -14.89 -0.56
N VAL A 105 5.19 -16.21 -0.60
CA VAL A 105 5.39 -16.96 -1.85
C VAL A 105 4.17 -16.79 -2.76
N ALA A 106 2.96 -17.03 -2.23
CA ALA A 106 1.73 -16.90 -2.99
C ALA A 106 1.57 -15.48 -3.59
N LEU A 107 1.79 -14.42 -2.79
CA LEU A 107 1.76 -13.05 -3.30
C LEU A 107 2.82 -12.81 -4.38
N GLY A 108 4.04 -13.28 -4.18
CA GLY A 108 5.14 -13.06 -5.12
C GLY A 108 4.91 -13.75 -6.47
N LEU A 109 4.28 -14.94 -6.46
CA LEU A 109 3.91 -15.67 -7.67
C LEU A 109 2.68 -15.06 -8.35
N SER A 110 1.67 -14.61 -7.60
CA SER A 110 0.50 -13.94 -8.16
C SER A 110 0.83 -12.57 -8.75
N PHE A 111 1.82 -11.86 -8.20
CA PHE A 111 2.21 -10.51 -8.60
C PHE A 111 3.70 -10.44 -8.98
N PRO A 112 4.10 -11.08 -10.09
CA PRO A 112 5.50 -11.26 -10.44
C PRO A 112 6.21 -9.92 -10.66
N ARG A 113 7.39 -9.79 -10.04
CA ARG A 113 8.27 -8.61 -10.03
C ARG A 113 7.67 -7.37 -9.37
N MET A 114 6.53 -7.49 -8.71
CA MET A 114 6.00 -6.46 -7.84
C MET A 114 6.69 -6.56 -6.49
N ARG A 115 7.13 -5.42 -5.92
CA ARG A 115 7.80 -5.46 -4.63
C ARG A 115 6.78 -5.73 -3.53
N ILE A 116 7.05 -6.73 -2.71
CA ILE A 116 6.37 -6.99 -1.45
C ILE A 116 7.26 -6.42 -0.36
N ARG A 117 6.76 -5.47 0.41
CA ARG A 117 7.40 -4.97 1.62
C ARG A 117 6.74 -5.64 2.81
N ASN A 118 7.49 -6.51 3.46
CA ASN A 118 7.04 -7.16 4.67
C ASN A 118 7.54 -6.40 5.90
N LEU A 119 6.64 -6.08 6.80
CA LEU A 119 6.86 -5.30 8.01
C LEU A 119 6.64 -6.13 9.26
N ARG A 120 7.19 -5.66 10.38
CA ARG A 120 6.82 -6.13 11.71
C ARG A 120 5.36 -5.81 12.03
N SER A 121 4.75 -6.61 12.91
CA SER A 121 3.43 -6.27 13.43
C SER A 121 3.50 -5.04 14.32
N ASN A 122 2.37 -4.36 14.49
CA ASN A 122 2.21 -3.40 15.58
C ASN A 122 2.04 -4.09 16.95
N ASN A 123 1.85 -5.42 16.96
CA ASN A 123 1.81 -6.21 18.18
C ASN A 123 3.21 -6.33 18.82
N PRO A 124 3.29 -6.41 20.16
CA PRO A 124 4.58 -6.60 20.86
C PRO A 124 5.32 -7.89 20.49
N VAL A 125 4.55 -8.91 20.08
CA VAL A 125 5.06 -10.21 19.65
C VAL A 125 4.61 -10.41 18.20
N ASP A 126 5.56 -10.75 17.34
CA ASP A 126 5.31 -11.09 15.93
C ASP A 126 6.23 -12.22 15.48
N ALA A 127 5.85 -12.88 14.39
CA ALA A 127 6.63 -13.96 13.79
C ALA A 127 7.67 -13.46 12.78
N TYR A 128 7.92 -12.15 12.68
CA TYR A 128 8.67 -11.53 11.58
C TYR A 128 10.03 -12.20 11.29
N TYR A 129 10.86 -12.40 12.32
CA TYR A 129 12.18 -13.00 12.16
C TYR A 129 12.10 -14.50 11.83
N THR A 130 11.16 -15.22 12.45
CA THR A 130 10.91 -16.63 12.19
C THR A 130 10.43 -16.84 10.76
N GLU A 131 9.48 -16.03 10.31
CA GLU A 131 8.95 -16.04 8.95
C GLU A 131 10.04 -15.72 7.93
N ARG A 132 10.90 -14.73 8.21
CA ARG A 132 12.07 -14.42 7.38
C ARG A 132 12.99 -15.62 7.22
N GLN A 133 13.35 -16.25 8.33
CA GLN A 133 14.24 -17.40 8.30
C GLN A 133 13.65 -18.55 7.49
N ILE A 134 12.39 -18.91 7.75
CA ILE A 134 11.72 -19.99 7.01
C ILE A 134 11.61 -19.65 5.52
N PHE A 135 11.26 -18.41 5.18
CA PHE A 135 11.16 -17.98 3.79
C PHE A 135 12.51 -18.06 3.07
N GLU A 136 13.56 -17.46 3.63
CA GLU A 136 14.87 -17.34 2.97
C GLU A 136 15.62 -18.68 2.92
N GLU A 137 15.56 -19.48 3.99
CA GLU A 137 16.36 -20.72 4.10
C GLU A 137 15.62 -21.96 3.59
N HIS A 138 14.28 -21.96 3.61
CA HIS A 138 13.50 -23.19 3.37
C HIS A 138 12.58 -23.06 2.16
N LEU A 139 11.80 -21.97 2.02
CA LEU A 139 10.83 -21.87 0.92
C LEU A 139 11.43 -21.36 -0.39
N LEU A 140 12.11 -20.22 -0.36
CA LEU A 140 12.67 -19.60 -1.56
C LEU A 140 13.63 -20.54 -2.32
N PRO A 141 14.52 -21.32 -1.67
CA PRO A 141 15.42 -22.23 -2.37
C PRO A 141 14.73 -23.45 -3.00
N GLN A 142 13.47 -23.75 -2.63
CA GLN A 142 12.70 -24.87 -3.20
C GLN A 142 11.95 -24.48 -4.47
N LEU A 143 11.85 -23.19 -4.78
CA LEU A 143 11.19 -22.70 -5.99
C LEU A 143 12.12 -22.80 -7.20
N GLU A 144 11.53 -22.87 -8.39
CA GLU A 144 12.29 -22.85 -9.65
C GLU A 144 13.00 -21.50 -9.84
N GLU A 145 14.11 -21.45 -10.60
CA GLU A 145 14.88 -20.20 -10.80
C GLU A 145 14.02 -19.05 -11.35
N GLU A 146 13.07 -19.35 -12.25
CA GLU A 146 12.14 -18.37 -12.80
C GLU A 146 11.19 -17.82 -11.73
N GLU A 147 10.69 -18.69 -10.84
CA GLU A 147 9.82 -18.31 -9.73
C GLU A 147 10.56 -17.46 -8.71
N GLN A 148 11.78 -17.84 -8.34
CA GLN A 148 12.64 -17.04 -7.47
C GLN A 148 12.87 -15.64 -8.05
N HIS A 149 13.14 -15.53 -9.35
CA HIS A 149 13.34 -14.26 -10.04
C HIS A 149 12.06 -13.39 -10.06
N ASN A 150 10.88 -14.00 -10.01
CA ASN A 150 9.60 -13.29 -9.97
C ASN A 150 9.30 -12.71 -8.59
N ILE A 151 9.86 -13.27 -7.51
CA ILE A 151 9.57 -12.78 -6.15
C ILE A 151 10.51 -11.62 -5.80
N SER A 152 9.95 -10.43 -5.61
CA SER A 152 10.69 -9.26 -5.10
C SER A 152 10.24 -8.95 -3.68
N LEU A 153 11.03 -9.36 -2.69
CA LEU A 153 10.70 -9.19 -1.27
C LEU A 153 11.67 -8.22 -0.59
N LEU A 154 11.12 -7.31 0.22
CA LEU A 154 11.85 -6.41 1.09
C LEU A 154 11.42 -6.63 2.54
N TRP A 155 12.34 -7.12 3.36
CA TRP A 155 12.20 -7.20 4.81
C TRP A 155 12.53 -5.84 5.42
N ALA A 156 11.51 -5.07 5.82
CA ALA A 156 11.68 -3.79 6.50
C ALA A 156 11.11 -3.86 7.92
N GLY A 157 11.79 -3.23 8.89
CA GLY A 157 11.33 -3.24 10.28
C GLY A 157 10.04 -2.44 10.44
N ASN A 158 10.15 -1.12 10.28
CA ASN A 158 9.05 -0.16 10.41
C ASN A 158 9.13 0.88 9.29
N LEU A 159 7.99 1.48 8.92
CA LEU A 159 7.93 2.51 7.88
C LEU A 159 8.67 3.80 8.27
N ASP A 160 8.69 4.17 9.55
CA ASP A 160 9.35 5.40 10.04
C ASP A 160 10.87 5.41 9.80
N GLN A 161 11.47 4.24 9.58
CA GLN A 161 12.88 4.13 9.22
C GLN A 161 13.14 4.68 7.82
N ASP A 162 12.21 4.46 6.90
CA ASP A 162 12.34 4.80 5.48
C ASP A 162 11.61 6.10 5.11
N PHE A 163 10.56 6.44 5.84
CA PHE A 163 9.62 7.50 5.47
C PHE A 163 9.48 8.60 6.55
N GLN A 164 9.10 9.79 6.09
CA GLN A 164 8.49 10.82 6.92
C GLN A 164 6.98 10.67 6.82
N MET A 165 6.34 10.29 7.93
CA MET A 165 4.91 10.03 7.97
C MET A 165 4.10 11.32 7.94
N LEU A 166 3.05 11.34 7.14
CA LEU A 166 2.05 12.39 7.08
C LEU A 166 0.66 11.77 7.20
N ASP A 167 0.02 11.99 8.33
CA ASP A 167 -1.35 11.52 8.58
C ASP A 167 -2.34 12.52 7.99
N PHE A 168 -2.94 12.17 6.84
CA PHE A 168 -3.90 13.03 6.18
C PHE A 168 -5.20 13.19 6.97
N GLY A 169 -5.62 12.15 7.70
CA GLY A 169 -6.81 12.18 8.55
C GLY A 169 -6.65 13.19 9.67
N LEU A 170 -5.51 13.17 10.35
CA LEU A 170 -5.20 14.12 11.41
C LEU A 170 -5.14 15.57 10.90
N LEU A 171 -4.56 15.81 9.72
CA LEU A 171 -4.54 17.16 9.13
C LEU A 171 -5.95 17.72 8.87
N LEU A 172 -6.89 16.86 8.49
CA LEU A 172 -8.30 17.25 8.34
C LEU A 172 -8.95 17.54 9.70
N GLU A 173 -8.75 16.66 10.68
CA GLU A 173 -9.31 16.84 12.03
C GLU A 173 -8.82 18.11 12.72
N LEU A 174 -7.56 18.50 12.47
CA LEU A 174 -6.96 19.73 12.96
C LEU A 174 -7.34 20.98 12.14
N GLY A 175 -8.14 20.84 11.08
CA GLY A 175 -8.54 21.96 10.21
C GLY A 175 -7.40 22.54 9.37
N LEU A 176 -6.28 21.82 9.22
CA LEU A 176 -5.14 22.24 8.40
C LEU A 176 -5.41 21.99 6.90
N ILE A 177 -6.42 21.18 6.59
CA ILE A 177 -6.95 20.96 5.26
C ILE A 177 -8.45 21.27 5.33
N GLU A 178 -8.84 22.39 4.73
CA GLU A 178 -10.22 22.86 4.76
C GLU A 178 -11.04 22.23 3.61
N GLU A 179 -12.23 21.74 3.94
CA GLU A 179 -13.33 21.61 2.98
C GLU A 179 -13.75 23.04 2.63
N ASP A 180 -13.73 23.43 1.35
CA ASP A 180 -14.22 24.78 1.03
C ASP A 180 -15.69 24.84 1.44
N GLU A 181 -16.04 25.83 2.27
CA GLU A 181 -17.36 26.43 2.25
C GLU A 181 -17.71 26.65 0.78
N CYS A 182 -18.73 25.93 0.32
CA CYS A 182 -19.33 26.20 -0.96
C CYS A 182 -19.89 27.62 -0.87
N LEU A 183 -19.10 28.64 -1.22
CA LEU A 183 -19.58 29.98 -1.50
C LEU A 183 -20.44 29.85 -2.77
N LEU A 184 -21.68 29.43 -2.56
CA LEU A 184 -22.78 29.76 -3.43
C LEU A 184 -22.77 31.28 -3.52
N LEU A 185 -22.11 31.81 -4.55
CA LEU A 185 -22.39 33.14 -5.08
C LEU A 185 -23.81 33.09 -5.63
N THR A 186 -24.81 33.15 -4.74
CA THR A 186 -26.16 33.53 -5.13
C THR A 186 -26.08 35.00 -5.52
N LYS A 187 -26.07 35.25 -6.83
CA LYS A 187 -26.50 36.55 -7.36
C LYS A 187 -27.89 36.86 -6.82
N ALA A 188 -28.02 37.96 -6.09
CA ALA A 188 -29.21 38.79 -6.05
C ALA A 188 -28.76 40.23 -5.85
#